data_AF-A0A845UL87-F1
#
_entry.id   AF-A0A845UL87-F1
#
_cell.length_a   1.000
_cell.length_b   1.000
_cell.length_c   1.000
_cell.angle_alpha   90.00
_cell.angle_beta   90.00
_cell.angle_gamma   90.00
#
_symmetry.space_group_name_H-M   'P 1'
#
loop_
_entity.id
_entity.type
_entity.pdbx_description
1 polymer ?
#
loop_
_entity_poly.entity_id
_entity_poly.type
_entity_poly.pdbx_seq_one_letter_code
_entity_poly.pdbx_strand_id
1 'polypeptide(L)' 'MEIAARFVGHSLADIERAVIISTVSRCRTDREASEKLGIHLKTLRSKLKKIQDERIP' A
#
# COMPACT_ATOMS: atom_id res chain seq x y z
N MET A 1 8.61 -5.87 -21.08
CA MET A 1 8.76 -4.66 -20.23
C MET A 1 7.44 -3.86 -20.15
N GLU A 2 6.28 -4.51 -20.05
CA GLU A 2 4.99 -3.79 -20.20
C GLU A 2 4.36 -3.33 -18.87
N ILE A 3 4.74 -3.94 -17.75
CA ILE A 3 4.13 -3.66 -16.43
C ILE A 3 4.64 -2.33 -15.85
N ALA A 4 5.94 -2.06 -15.93
CA ALA A 4 6.53 -0.83 -15.40
C ALA A 4 6.05 0.43 -16.14
N ALA A 5 5.77 0.32 -17.45
CA ALA A 5 5.27 1.41 -18.27
C ALA A 5 3.93 1.98 -17.76
N ARG A 6 3.10 1.15 -17.09
CA ARG A 6 1.80 1.55 -16.52
C ARG A 6 1.92 2.49 -15.31
N PHE A 7 3.12 2.61 -14.74
CA PHE A 7 3.37 3.44 -13.57
C PHE A 7 4.17 4.72 -13.88
N VAL A 8 4.52 4.94 -15.15
CA VAL A 8 5.21 6.16 -15.60
C VAL A 8 4.30 7.37 -15.34
N GLY A 9 4.83 8.38 -14.66
CA GLY A 9 4.08 9.59 -14.27
C GLY A 9 3.48 9.56 -12.87
N HIS A 10 3.50 8.42 -12.17
CA HIS A 10 3.15 8.33 -10.76
C HIS A 10 4.37 8.45 -9.86
N SER A 11 4.24 9.11 -8.71
CA SER A 11 5.30 9.09 -7.71
C SER A 11 5.40 7.69 -7.09
N LEU A 12 6.59 7.33 -6.60
CA LEU A 12 6.76 6.07 -5.87
C LEU A 12 5.84 6.00 -4.64
N ALA A 13 5.57 7.14 -4.00
CA ALA A 13 4.63 7.23 -2.88
C ALA A 13 3.20 6.88 -3.31
N ASP A 14 2.74 7.37 -4.47
CA ASP A 14 1.40 7.06 -4.99
C ASP A 14 1.27 5.59 -5.33
N ILE A 15 2.29 5.02 -5.98
CA ILE A 15 2.33 3.60 -6.33
C ILE A 15 2.31 2.75 -5.05
N GLU A 16 3.15 3.09 -4.06
CA GLU A 16 3.20 2.39 -2.79
C GLU A 16 1.83 2.42 -2.08
N ARG A 17 1.18 3.58 -2.01
CA ARG A 17 -0.16 3.71 -1.43
C ARG A 17 -1.18 2.85 -2.16
N ALA A 18 -1.20 2.92 -3.49
CA ALA A 18 -2.13 2.14 -4.31
C ALA A 18 -1.96 0.64 -4.10
N VAL A 19 -0.70 0.16 -4.04
CA VAL A 19 -0.38 -1.24 -3.78
C VAL A 19 -0.81 -1.68 -2.38
N ILE A 20 -0.54 -0.86 -1.36
CA ILE A 20 -0.95 -1.16 0.02
C ILE A 20 -2.47 -1.24 0.13
N ILE A 21 -3.19 -0.23 -0.36
CA ILE A 21 -4.66 -0.17 -0.30
C ILE A 21 -5.27 -1.35 -1.07
N SER A 22 -4.80 -1.61 -2.31
CA SER A 22 -5.31 -2.71 -3.12
C SER A 22 -5.02 -4.08 -2.51
N THR A 23 -3.94 -4.23 -1.75
CA THR A 23 -3.62 -5.50 -1.09
C THR A 23 -4.50 -5.69 0.14
N VAL A 24 -4.62 -4.67 0.98
CA VAL A 24 -5.46 -4.70 2.18
C VAL A 24 -6.92 -4.94 1.82
N SER A 25 -7.45 -4.31 0.76
CA SER A 25 -8.84 -4.50 0.33
C SER A 25 -9.17 -5.93 -0.14
N ARG A 26 -8.15 -6.74 -0.44
CA ARG A 26 -8.29 -8.14 -0.91
C ARG A 26 -7.97 -9.17 0.17
N CYS A 27 -7.58 -8.71 1.36
CA CYS A 27 -7.21 -9.57 2.49
C CYS A 27 -8.25 -9.48 3.60
N ARG A 28 -8.39 -10.55 4.38
CA ARG A 28 -9.34 -10.59 5.51
C ARG A 28 -8.79 -9.91 6.75
N THR A 29 -7.47 -9.87 6.90
CA THR A 29 -6.80 -9.28 8.08
C THR A 29 -5.54 -8.52 7.67
N ASP A 30 -5.15 -7.54 8.49
CA ASP A 30 -3.88 -6.80 8.31
C ASP A 30 -2.67 -7.75 8.30
N ARG A 31 -2.73 -8.85 9.05
CA ARG A 31 -1.65 -9.84 9.10
C ARG A 31 -1.44 -10.48 7.74
N GLU A 32 -2.52 -10.96 7.13
CA GLU A 32 -2.50 -11.56 5.79
C GLU A 32 -1.98 -10.55 4.74
N ALA A 33 -2.43 -9.29 4.83
CA ALA A 33 -1.96 -8.24 3.93
C ALA A 33 -0.46 -7.98 4.11
N SER A 34 0.04 -7.96 5.36
CA SER A 34 1.47 -7.76 5.65
C SER A 34 2.34 -8.89 5.13
N GLU A 35 1.87 -10.14 5.24
CA GLU A 35 2.54 -11.33 4.71
C GLU A 35 2.62 -11.28 3.18
N LYS A 36 1.53 -10.89 2.48
CA LYS A 36 1.53 -10.72 1.02
C LYS A 36 2.40 -9.56 0.53
N LEU A 37 2.47 -8.47 1.29
CA LEU A 37 3.31 -7.32 0.96
C LEU A 37 4.80 -7.55 1.29
N GLY A 38 5.12 -8.60 2.05
CA GLY A 38 6.50 -8.86 2.49
C GLY A 38 7.05 -7.81 3.47
N ILE A 39 6.17 -7.12 4.19
CA ILE A 39 6.56 -6.11 5.19
C ILE A 39 6.08 -6.50 6.58
N HIS A 40 6.78 -6.02 7.60
CA HIS A 40 6.35 -6.25 8.97
C HIS A 40 4.97 -5.60 9.25
N LEU A 41 4.11 -6.28 10.02
CA LEU A 41 2.76 -5.79 10.37
C LEU A 41 2.77 -4.39 10.98
N LYS A 42 3.78 -4.09 11.80
CA LYS A 42 3.95 -2.75 12.42
C LYS A 42 4.19 -1.66 11.36
N THR A 43 4.92 -1.98 10.29
CA THR A 43 5.16 -1.08 9.15
C THR A 43 3.88 -0.85 8.36
N LEU A 44 3.13 -1.92 8.07
CA LEU A 44 1.83 -1.81 7.41
C LEU A 44 0.88 -0.88 8.19
N ARG A 45 0.72 -1.11 9.50
CA ARG A 45 -0.13 -0.26 10.35
C ARG A 45 0.32 1.19 10.38
N SER A 46 1.62 1.44 10.47
CA SER A 46 2.17 2.80 10.42
C SER A 46 1.87 3.49 9.09
N LYS A 47 2.03 2.79 7.97
CA LYS A 47 1.69 3.32 6.64
C LYS A 47 0.19 3.55 6.47
N LEU A 48 -0.66 2.63 6.92
CA LEU A 48 -2.11 2.82 6.90
C LEU A 48 -2.56 4.03 7.72
N LYS A 49 -1.96 4.22 8.91
CA LYS A 49 -2.24 5.40 9.74
C LYS A 49 -1.86 6.70 9.02
N LYS A 50 -0.69 6.75 8.37
CA LYS A 50 -0.26 7.92 7.57
C LYS A 50 -1.22 8.20 6.41
N ILE A 51 -1.64 7.17 5.69
CA ILE A 51 -2.59 7.31 4.58
C ILE A 51 -3.95 7.84 5.06
N GLN A 52 -4.40 7.41 6.24
CA GLN A 52 -5.63 7.91 6.86
C GLN A 52 -5.49 9.37 7.29
N ASP A 53 -4.37 9.73 7.92
CA ASP A 53 -4.05 11.08 8.38
C ASP A 53 -4.03 12.08 7.22
N GLU A 54 -3.39 11.73 6.12
CA GLU A 54 -3.33 12.56 4.90
C GLU A 54 -4.66 12.69 4.15
N ARG A 55 -5.65 11.83 4.46
CA ARG A 55 -7.02 11.93 3.91
C ARG A 55 -7.91 12.89 4.69
N ILE A 56 -7.49 13.31 5.89
CA ILE A 56 -8.24 14.22 6.74
C ILE A 56 -7.67 15.63 6.48
N PRO A 57 -8.44 16.56 5.88
CA PRO A 57 -8.00 17.94 5.69
C PRO A 57 -7.84 18.70 7.01
#